data_AF-A0A522T8K2-F1
#
_entry.id   AF-A0A522T8K2-F1
#
_cell.length_a   1.000
_cell.length_b   1.000
_cell.length_c   1.000
_cell.angle_alpha   90.00
_cell.angle_beta   90.00
_cell.angle_gamma   90.00
#
_symmetry.space_group_name_H-M   'P 1'
#
loop_
_entity.id
_entity.type
_entity.pdbx_description
1 polymer ?
#
loop_
_entity_poly.entity_id
_entity_poly.type
_entity_poly.pdbx_seq_one_letter_code
_entity_poly.pdbx_strand_id
1 'polypeptide(L)' 'MQRSTLNINPELLDKARELAGTKTKTETIELALRELIHRCHIENLKAMAGTMKIKRIPRGR' A
#
# COMPACT_ATOMS: atom_id res chain seq x y z
N MET A 1 -4.51 -10.16 -16.97
CA MET A 1 -3.48 -9.11 -16.87
C MET A 1 -3.54 -8.25 -18.12
N GLN A 2 -3.56 -6.93 -18.01
CA GLN A 2 -3.49 -6.02 -19.17
C GLN A 2 -2.05 -5.53 -19.36
N ARG A 3 -1.60 -5.41 -20.61
CA ARG A 3 -0.28 -4.81 -20.90
C ARG A 3 -0.42 -3.30 -20.97
N SER A 4 0.54 -2.61 -20.38
CA SER A 4 0.59 -1.15 -20.39
C SER A 4 2.02 -0.69 -20.66
N THR A 5 2.16 0.38 -21.42
CA THR A 5 3.45 1.05 -21.64
C THR A 5 3.56 2.20 -20.66
N LEU A 6 4.61 2.21 -19.85
CA LEU A 6 4.83 3.22 -18.81
C LEU A 6 6.30 3.63 -18.79
N ASN A 7 6.55 4.93 -18.73
CA ASN A 7 7.90 5.48 -18.57
C ASN A 7 8.27 5.47 -17.08
N ILE A 8 9.30 4.72 -16.73
CA ILE A 8 9.85 4.60 -15.36
C ILE A 8 11.37 4.77 -15.44
N ASN A 9 11.95 5.39 -14.41
CA ASN A 9 13.40 5.40 -14.25
C ASN A 9 13.93 3.96 -14.08
N PRO A 10 14.76 3.45 -15.01
CA PRO A 10 15.23 2.07 -14.99
C PRO A 10 16.07 1.75 -13.75
N GLU A 11 16.92 2.68 -13.30
CA GLU A 11 17.78 2.46 -12.13
C GLU A 11 16.99 2.28 -10.84
N LEU A 12 15.88 3.02 -10.71
CA LEU A 12 14.98 2.89 -9.55
C LEU A 12 14.29 1.53 -9.55
N LEU A 13 13.82 1.08 -10.71
CA LEU A 13 13.14 -0.20 -10.86
C LEU A 13 14.09 -1.38 -10.61
N ASP A 14 15.32 -1.30 -11.09
CA ASP A 14 16.33 -2.33 -10.89
C ASP A 14 16.76 -2.40 -9.41
N LYS A 15 17.01 -1.26 -8.76
CA LYS A 15 17.27 -1.22 -7.31
C LYS A 15 16.11 -1.78 -6.50
N ALA A 16 14.87 -1.41 -6.83
CA ALA A 16 13.69 -1.94 -6.16
C ALA A 16 13.58 -3.45 -6.32
N ARG A 17 13.90 -3.98 -7.50
CA ARG A 17 13.90 -5.42 -7.79
C ARG A 17 14.97 -6.16 -6.98
N GLU A 18 16.19 -5.62 -6.91
CA GLU A 18 17.29 -6.18 -6.11
C GLU A 18 16.94 -6.23 -4.62
N LEU A 19 16.46 -5.11 -4.07
CA LEU A 19 16.08 -5.01 -2.66
C LEU A 19 14.87 -5.87 -2.30
N ALA A 20 13.90 -5.98 -3.22
CA ALA A 20 12.69 -6.78 -3.00
C ALA A 20 12.89 -8.27 -3.31
N GLY A 21 13.99 -8.65 -3.95
CA GLY A 21 14.26 -10.04 -4.36
C GLY A 21 13.30 -10.59 -5.42
N THR A 22 12.65 -9.72 -6.20
CA THR A 22 11.66 -10.12 -7.22
C THR A 22 12.34 -10.54 -8.52
N LYS A 23 11.72 -11.48 -9.24
CA LYS A 23 12.34 -12.07 -10.45
C LYS A 23 12.11 -11.19 -11.68
N THR A 24 10.98 -10.50 -11.73
CA THR A 24 10.57 -9.71 -12.90
C THR A 24 10.23 -8.26 -12.55
N LYS A 25 10.38 -7.35 -13.52
CA LYS A 25 9.95 -5.94 -13.40
C LYS A 25 8.46 -5.83 -13.05
N THR A 26 7.65 -6.71 -13.63
CA THR A 26 6.21 -6.79 -13.38
C THR A 26 5.90 -7.13 -11.92
N GLU A 27 6.53 -8.16 -11.37
CA GLU A 27 6.39 -8.52 -9.95
C GLU A 27 6.81 -7.36 -9.03
N THR A 28 7.91 -6.68 -9.34
CA THR A 28 8.35 -5.51 -8.57
C THR A 28 7.30 -4.41 -8.55
N ILE A 29 6.70 -4.11 -9.70
CA ILE A 29 5.68 -3.06 -9.81
C ILE A 29 4.40 -3.47 -9.06
N GLU A 30 3.93 -4.71 -9.21
CA GLU A 30 2.75 -5.19 -8.49
C GLU A 30 2.95 -5.16 -6.97
N LEU A 31 4.12 -5.58 -6.49
CA LEU A 31 4.47 -5.53 -5.08
C LEU A 31 4.49 -4.09 -4.57
N ALA A 32 5.15 -3.18 -5.29
CA ALA A 32 5.22 -1.77 -4.92
C ALA A 32 3.83 -1.10 -4.85
N LEU A 33 2.94 -1.43 -5.81
CA LEU A 33 1.56 -0.92 -5.81
C LEU A 33 0.75 -1.48 -4.64
N ARG A 34 0.87 -2.77 -4.32
CA ARG A 34 0.20 -3.37 -3.16
C ARG A 34 0.64 -2.72 -1.85
N GLU A 35 1.94 -2.51 -1.68
CA GLU A 35 2.48 -1.83 -0.49
C GLU A 35 2.05 -0.36 -0.39
N LEU A 36 1.95 0.34 -1.53
CA LEU A 36 1.40 1.69 -1.54
C LEU A 36 -0.06 1.71 -1.09
N ILE A 37 -0.91 0.82 -1.64
CA ILE A 37 -2.32 0.71 -1.26
C ILE A 37 -2.45 0.40 0.23
N HIS A 38 -1.65 -0.56 0.73
CA HIS A 38 -1.68 -0.95 2.13
C HIS A 38 -1.34 0.21 3.07
N ARG A 39 -0.29 0.98 2.75
CA ARG A 39 0.07 2.20 3.49
C ARG A 39 -1.05 3.24 3.46
N CYS A 40 -1.63 3.51 2.30
CA CYS A 40 -2.75 4.45 2.19
C CYS A 40 -3.96 4.02 3.02
N HIS A 41 -4.30 2.73 3.04
CA HIS A 41 -5.39 2.23 3.88
C HIS A 41 -5.11 2.44 5.37
N ILE A 42 -3.89 2.14 5.83
CA ILE A 42 -3.51 2.37 7.23
C ILE A 42 -3.62 3.86 7.59
N GLU A 43 -3.12 4.76 6.74
CA GLU A 43 -3.21 6.20 6.99
C GLU A 43 -4.66 6.69 6.99
N ASN A 44 -5.51 6.19 6.10
CA ASN A 44 -6.95 6.50 6.11
C ASN A 44 -7.62 6.00 7.38
N LEU A 45 -7.30 4.79 7.84
CA LEU A 45 -7.83 4.24 9.10
C LEU A 45 -7.38 5.07 10.31
N LYS A 46 -6.11 5.51 10.35
CA LYS A 46 -5.60 6.41 11.40
C LYS A 46 -6.36 7.74 11.40
N ALA A 47 -6.62 8.31 10.22
CA ALA A 47 -7.41 9.54 10.10
C ALA A 47 -8.86 9.34 10.60
N MET A 48 -9.45 8.17 10.38
CA MET A 48 -10.79 7.81 10.87
C MET A 48 -10.84 7.48 12.37
N ALA A 49 -9.77 6.95 12.95
CA ALA A 49 -9.70 6.62 14.38
C ALA A 49 -9.92 7.85 15.28
N GLY A 50 -9.60 9.06 14.79
CA GLY A 50 -9.87 10.33 15.48
C GLY A 50 -11.29 10.88 15.32
N THR A 51 -12.12 10.33 14.42
CA THR A 51 -13.47 10.83 14.13
C THR A 51 -14.59 9.97 14.69
N MET A 52 -14.30 8.75 15.17
CA MET A 52 -15.30 7.91 15.82
C MET A 52 -15.57 8.37 17.26
N LYS A 53 -16.65 9.16 17.45
CA LYS A 53 -17.26 9.36 18.77
C LYS A 53 -17.86 8.04 19.25
N ILE A 54 -17.11 7.27 20.02
CA ILE A 54 -17.64 6.09 20.70
C ILE A 54 -18.64 6.58 21.75
N LYS A 55 -19.94 6.42 21.48
CA LYS A 55 -20.99 6.69 22.47
C LYS A 55 -20.89 5.62 23.54
N ARG A 56 -20.44 5.98 24.74
CA ARG A 56 -20.36 5.08 25.90
C ARG A 56 -21.76 4.53 26.19
N ILE A 57 -21.99 3.26 25.89
CA ILE A 57 -23.23 2.56 26.26
C ILE A 57 -23.02 2.07 27.71
N PRO A 58 -23.79 2.54 28.69
CA PRO A 58 -23.67 2.04 30.06
C PRO A 58 -24.06 0.56 30.06
N ARG A 59 -23.14 -0.31 30.50
CA ARG A 59 -23.49 -1.69 30.83
C ARG A 59 -24.30 -1.64 32.12
N GLY A 60 -25.55 -2.12 32.04
CA GLY A 60 -26.45 -2.23 33.18
C GLY A 60 -25.82 -3.08 34.28
N ARG A 61 -26.21 -2.80 35.53
CA ARG A 61 -25.84 -3.59 36.71
C ARG A 61 -26.31 -5.03 36.60
#